data_AF-A0A401IJY9-F1
#
_entry.id   AF-A0A401IJY9-F1
#
_cell.length_a   1.000
_cell.length_b   1.000
_cell.length_c   1.000
_cell.angle_alpha   90.00
_cell.angle_beta   90.00
_cell.angle_gamma   90.00
#
_symmetry.space_group_name_H-M   'P 1'
#
loop_
_entity.id
_entity.type
_entity.pdbx_description
1 polymer ?
#
loop_
_entity_poly.entity_id
_entity_poly.type
_entity_poly.pdbx_seq_one_letter_code
_entity_poly.pdbx_strand_id
1 'polypeptide(L)' 'MTTVHKNLDKIPSMSAKRAKELETMSDEDIDYSDIPPLDEAFFQKVKRVERKLTNPEKI' A
#
# COMPACT_ATOMS: atom_id res chain seq x y z
N MET A 1 9.12 -9.67 12.01
CA MET A 1 8.49 -8.52 11.33
C MET A 1 9.55 -7.80 10.52
N THR A 2 9.53 -7.95 9.20
CA THR A 2 10.46 -7.28 8.27
C THR A 2 9.70 -6.16 7.55
N THR A 3 10.07 -4.90 7.79
CA THR A 3 9.44 -3.76 7.13
C THR A 3 10.00 -3.59 5.72
N VAL A 4 9.19 -3.86 4.69
CA VAL A 4 9.57 -3.68 3.29
C VAL A 4 9.26 -2.24 2.87
N HIS A 5 10.30 -1.47 2.55
CA HIS A 5 10.16 -0.11 1.98
C HIS A 5 10.31 -0.19 0.46
N LYS A 6 9.28 0.24 -0.29
CA LYS A 6 9.33 0.38 -1.75
C LYS A 6 9.26 1.84 -2.14
N ASN A 7 10.18 2.27 -3.00
CA ASN A 7 10.14 3.59 -3.63
C ASN A 7 9.12 3.56 -4.77
N LEU A 8 8.46 4.70 -5.05
CA LEU A 8 7.41 4.80 -6.08
C LEU A 8 7.92 4.35 -7.45
N ASP A 9 9.16 4.69 -7.79
CA ASP A 9 9.81 4.32 -9.05
C ASP A 9 10.10 2.81 -9.19
N LYS A 10 10.02 2.07 -8.08
CA LYS A 10 10.16 0.60 -8.05
C LYS A 10 8.82 -0.12 -8.05
N ILE A 11 7.71 0.61 -8.08
CA ILE A 11 6.37 0.05 -8.21
C ILE A 11 6.06 -0.02 -9.72
N PRO A 12 5.93 -1.22 -10.31
CA PRO A 12 5.59 -1.33 -11.72
C PRO A 12 4.23 -0.68 -11.99
N SER A 13 4.10 -0.04 -13.15
CA SER A 13 2.83 0.54 -13.58
C SER A 13 1.78 -0.55 -13.75
N MET A 14 0.54 -0.23 -13.37
CA MET A 14 -0.57 -1.18 -13.52
C MET A 14 -0.90 -1.37 -14.99
N SER A 15 -1.03 -2.63 -15.43
CA SER A 15 -1.45 -2.95 -16.79
C SER A 15 -2.97 -2.87 -16.93
N ALA A 16 -3.47 -2.57 -18.14
CA ALA A 16 -4.91 -2.52 -18.43
C ALA A 16 -5.60 -3.88 -18.18
N LYS A 17 -4.90 -4.99 -18.44
CA LYS A 17 -5.38 -6.34 -18.15
C LYS A 17 -5.60 -6.53 -16.65
N ARG A 18 -4.61 -6.13 -15.83
CA ARG A 18 -4.69 -6.24 -14.37
C ARG A 18 -5.80 -5.35 -13.80
N ALA A 19 -6.00 -4.16 -14.35
CA ALA A 19 -7.08 -3.26 -13.94
C ALA A 19 -8.46 -3.92 -14.14
N LYS A 20 -8.71 -4.50 -15.32
CA LYS A 20 -9.98 -5.18 -15.63
C LYS A 20 -10.21 -6.44 -14.78
N GLU A 21 -9.15 -7.19 -14.48
CA GLU A 21 -9.22 -8.32 -13.54
C GLU A 21 -9.62 -7.84 -12.14
N LEU A 22 -9.07 -6.72 -11.66
CA LEU A 22 -9.42 -6.15 -10.36
C LEU A 22 -10.86 -5.61 -10.31
N GLU A 23 -11.35 -5.00 -11.39
CA GLU A 23 -12.73 -4.50 -11.49
C GLU A 23 -13.79 -5.62 -11.42
N THR A 24 -13.41 -6.84 -11.79
CA THR A 24 -14.32 -8.00 -11.85
C THR A 24 -14.15 -8.95 -10.67
N MET A 25 -13.17 -8.68 -9.80
CA MET A 25 -12.89 -9.47 -8.60
C MET A 25 -13.94 -9.17 -7.53
N SER A 26 -14.52 -10.21 -6.94
CA SER A 26 -15.43 -10.05 -5.80
C SER A 26 -14.63 -9.73 -4.53
N ASP A 27 -15.23 -8.97 -3.62
CA ASP A 27 -14.65 -8.71 -2.30
C ASP A 27 -14.39 -10.02 -1.52
N GLU A 28 -15.21 -11.05 -1.71
CA GLU A 28 -15.03 -12.37 -1.08
C GLU A 28 -13.79 -13.12 -1.59
N ASP A 29 -13.32 -12.80 -2.79
CA ASP A 29 -12.10 -13.37 -3.37
C ASP A 29 -10.83 -12.64 -2.89
N ILE A 30 -10.97 -11.54 -2.14
CA ILE A 30 -9.84 -10.77 -1.61
C ILE A 30 -9.30 -11.47 -0.36
N ASP A 31 -8.04 -11.89 -0.43
CA ASP A 31 -7.35 -12.47 0.71
C ASP A 31 -6.89 -11.39 1.70
N TYR A 32 -7.64 -11.24 2.79
CA TYR A 32 -7.31 -10.32 3.89
C TYR A 32 -6.37 -10.94 4.94
N SER A 33 -5.95 -12.20 4.80
CA SER A 33 -5.17 -12.90 5.83
C SER A 33 -3.78 -12.29 6.07
N ASP A 34 -3.22 -11.60 5.07
CA ASP A 34 -1.93 -10.91 5.15
C ASP A 34 -2.04 -9.49 5.77
N ILE A 35 -3.27 -8.99 6.00
CA ILE A 35 -3.48 -7.67 6.59
C ILE A 35 -3.68 -7.83 8.10
N PRO A 36 -2.73 -7.36 8.94
CA PRO A 36 -2.89 -7.46 10.39
C PRO A 36 -4.06 -6.59 10.87
N PRO A 37 -4.74 -6.98 11.96
CA PRO A 37 -5.83 -6.20 12.54
C PRO A 37 -5.33 -4.84 13.04
N LEU A 38 -6.15 -3.80 12.84
CA LEU A 38 -5.90 -2.43 13.31
C LEU A 38 -6.34 -2.27 14.77
N ASP A 39 -5.67 -2.98 15.68
CA ASP A 39 -5.95 -2.97 17.10
C ASP A 39 -5.00 -2.05 17.89
N GLU A 40 -5.23 -1.92 19.20
CA GLU A 40 -4.37 -1.10 20.07
C GLU A 40 -2.90 -1.58 20.04
N ALA A 41 -2.67 -2.90 19.98
CA ALA A 41 -1.33 -3.45 19.92
C ALA A 41 -0.59 -3.09 18.62
N PHE A 42 -1.31 -2.94 17.51
CA PHE A 42 -0.81 -2.39 16.25
C PHE A 42 -0.46 -0.90 16.43
N PHE A 43 -1.38 -0.09 16.94
CA PHE A 43 -1.16 1.36 17.07
C PHE A 43 -0.07 1.74 18.07
N GLN A 44 0.20 0.92 19.08
CA GLN A 44 1.33 1.12 20.00
C GLN A 44 2.70 0.91 19.33
N LYS A 45 2.76 0.14 18.23
CA LYS A 45 4.00 -0.19 17.52
C LYS A 45 4.23 0.67 16.28
N VAL A 46 3.20 1.36 15.78
CA VAL A 46 3.33 2.14 14.55
C VAL A 46 4.02 3.47 14.81
N LYS A 47 4.93 3.85 13.91
CA LYS A 47 5.57 5.17 13.94
C LYS A 47 4.88 6.05 12.92
N ARG A 48 4.28 7.16 13.36
CA ARG A 48 3.77 8.19 12.45
C ARG A 48 4.95 8.80 11.70
N VAL A 49 4.97 8.65 10.38
CA VAL A 49 5.99 9.24 9.51
C VAL A 49 5.42 10.50 8.88
N GLU A 50 5.93 11.66 9.29
CA GLU A 50 5.67 12.91 8.59
C GLU A 50 6.56 12.98 7.35
N ARG A 51 6.00 12.66 6.18
CA ARG A 51 6.68 12.92 4.91
C ARG A 51 6.62 14.41 4.63
N LYS A 52 7.73 15.12 4.82
CA LYS A 52 7.91 16.44 4.22
C LYS A 52 7.99 16.26 2.72
N LEU A 53 7.05 16.83 1.97
CA LEU A 53 7.12 16.91 0.52
C LEU A 53 8.31 17.79 0.15
N THR A 54 9.48 17.21 -0.08
CA THR A 54 10.66 17.93 -0.55
C THR A 54 10.75 17.83 -2.07
N ASN A 55 9.87 18.54 -2.78
CA ASN A 55 10.14 19.18 -4.07
C ASN A 55 8.86 19.88 -4.61
N PRO A 56 8.77 21.22 -4.57
CA PRO A 56 7.72 21.96 -5.27
C PRO A 56 8.03 22.29 -6.75
N GLU A 57 9.16 21.88 -7.32
CA GLU A 57 9.53 22.26 -8.71
C GLU A 57 9.61 21.05 -9.65
N LYS A 58 8.54 20.89 -10.46
CA LYS A 58 8.56 20.59 -11.91
C LYS A 58 7.11 20.54 -12.39
N ILE A 59 6.57 21.72 -12.71
CA ILE A 59 5.45 21.93 -13.64
C ILE A 59 6.04 22.71 -14.81
#